data_AF-A0A9E2XDL4-F1
#
_entry.id   AF-A0A9E2XDL4-F1
#
_cell.length_a   1.000
_cell.length_b   1.000
_cell.length_c   1.000
_cell.angle_alpha   90.00
_cell.angle_beta   90.00
_cell.angle_gamma   90.00
#
_symmetry.space_group_name_H-M   'P 1'
#
loop_
_entity.id
_entity.type
_entity.pdbx_description
1 polymer ?
#
loop_
_entity_poly.entity_id
_entity_poly.type
_entity_poly.pdbx_seq_one_letter_code
_entity_poly.pdbx_strand_id
1 'polypeptide(L)'
;MILPSTAAANGGMCVPCKRGFRKDIEEGKLRYEERKRAQANPDPATKHWRWLVGQVYRSPGGFAGLSEENRTYFAVCLLEGEIYNGGFHQYFLNSSGDHYAVALHGLEEVGAAACRRLLLDAKQVVFGQHEVPGTKAARFDYLDLKPAQERKLSGLDRSFGNEAAKLRELLAQYAQRHCLFQRDI
;
A
#
# COMPACT_ATOMS: atom_id res chain seq x y z
N MET A 1 5.80 -11.66 40.74
CA MET A 1 6.70 -11.83 41.91
C MET A 1 8.08 -11.32 41.52
N ILE A 2 8.69 -10.42 42.29
CA ILE A 2 10.07 -9.94 42.06
C ILE A 2 11.00 -10.88 42.83
N LEU A 3 12.08 -11.34 42.19
CA LEU A 3 13.08 -12.18 42.89
C LEU A 3 13.70 -11.39 44.05
N PRO A 4 13.86 -11.99 45.25
CA PRO A 4 14.40 -11.28 46.42
C PRO A 4 15.77 -10.62 46.16
N SER A 5 16.64 -11.29 45.40
CA SER A 5 17.94 -10.75 44.98
C SER A 5 17.81 -9.49 44.10
N THR A 6 16.80 -9.46 43.22
CA THR A 6 16.50 -8.32 42.36
C THR A 6 15.91 -7.16 43.15
N ALA A 7 15.08 -7.45 44.17
CA ALA A 7 14.54 -6.43 45.06
C ALA A 7 15.64 -5.79 45.92
N ALA A 8 16.56 -6.58 46.47
CA ALA A 8 17.69 -6.07 47.25
C ALA A 8 18.61 -5.15 46.40
N ALA A 9 18.96 -5.56 45.18
CA ALA A 9 19.83 -4.80 44.30
C ALA A 9 19.20 -3.49 43.76
N ASN A 10 17.87 -3.43 43.67
CA ASN A 10 17.16 -2.32 43.02
C ASN A 10 16.34 -1.44 43.99
N GLY A 11 16.55 -1.57 45.30
CA GLY A 11 15.83 -0.78 46.31
C GLY A 11 14.33 -1.08 46.35
N GLY A 12 13.97 -2.37 46.27
CA GLY A 12 12.58 -2.85 46.28
C GLY A 12 11.84 -2.72 44.93
N MET A 13 12.45 -2.09 43.93
CA MET A 13 11.84 -1.87 42.62
C MET A 13 12.10 -2.99 41.62
N CYS A 14 11.17 -3.19 40.70
CA CYS A 14 11.36 -4.08 39.55
C CYS A 14 12.44 -3.54 38.59
N VAL A 15 13.11 -4.39 37.81
CA VAL A 15 14.15 -3.96 36.84
C VAL A 15 13.64 -2.87 35.88
N PRO A 16 12.46 -3.01 35.22
CA PRO A 16 11.89 -1.93 34.39
C PRO A 16 11.57 -0.64 35.14
N CYS A 17 11.17 -0.76 36.42
CA CYS A 17 10.81 0.36 37.28
C CYS A 17 12.08 1.17 37.63
N LYS A 18 13.15 0.46 38.01
CA LYS A 18 14.44 1.06 38.35
C LYS A 18 15.14 1.70 37.15
N ARG A 19 14.97 1.11 35.96
CA ARG A 19 15.57 1.57 34.70
C ARG A 19 14.68 2.54 33.90
N GLY A 20 13.51 2.90 34.41
CA GLY A 20 12.64 3.96 33.84
C GLY A 20 11.76 3.56 32.64
N PHE A 21 11.91 2.36 32.07
CA PHE A 21 11.15 1.94 30.87
C PHE A 21 9.86 1.17 31.18
N ARG A 22 9.42 1.13 32.45
CA ARG A 22 8.14 0.48 32.82
C ARG A 22 6.95 1.10 32.08
N LYS A 23 6.96 2.43 31.91
CA LYS A 23 5.92 3.16 31.18
C LYS A 23 5.84 2.70 29.72
N ASP A 24 6.99 2.58 29.05
CA ASP A 24 7.08 2.15 27.65
C ASP A 24 6.53 0.73 27.44
N ILE A 25 6.74 -0.16 28.42
CA ILE A 25 6.19 -1.53 28.41
C ILE A 25 4.65 -1.49 28.48
N GLU A 26 4.08 -0.72 29.40
CA GLU A 26 2.62 -0.65 29.55
C GLU A 26 1.98 0.05 28.33
N GLU A 27 2.57 1.13 27.83
CA GLU A 27 2.13 1.75 26.58
C GLU A 27 2.27 0.79 25.38
N GLY A 28 3.31 -0.06 25.37
CA GLY A 28 3.50 -1.11 24.37
C GLY A 28 2.37 -2.15 24.39
N LYS A 29 1.91 -2.55 25.58
CA LYS A 29 0.75 -3.45 25.70
C LYS A 29 -0.54 -2.79 25.22
N LEU A 30 -0.76 -1.52 25.55
CA LEU A 30 -1.92 -0.77 25.06
C LEU A 30 -1.93 -0.70 23.52
N ARG A 31 -0.79 -0.33 22.91
CA ARG A 31 -0.63 -0.34 21.44
C ARG A 31 -0.88 -1.72 20.84
N TYR A 32 -0.43 -2.78 21.50
CA TYR A 32 -0.69 -4.16 21.06
C TYR A 32 -2.17 -4.53 21.13
N GLU A 33 -2.85 -4.20 22.23
CA GLU A 33 -4.29 -4.44 22.38
C GLU A 33 -5.13 -3.64 21.37
N GLU A 34 -4.79 -2.38 21.14
CA GLU A 34 -5.42 -1.53 20.12
C GLU A 34 -5.25 -2.12 18.72
N ARG A 35 -4.03 -2.51 18.35
CA ARG A 35 -3.76 -3.20 17.07
C ARG A 35 -4.54 -4.51 16.96
N LYS A 36 -4.61 -5.30 18.03
CA LYS A 36 -5.39 -6.55 18.07
C LYS A 36 -6.88 -6.28 17.87
N ARG A 37 -7.44 -5.25 18.51
CA ARG A 37 -8.85 -4.84 18.33
C ARG A 37 -9.11 -4.37 16.90
N ALA A 38 -8.24 -3.53 16.34
CA ALA A 38 -8.34 -3.06 14.95
C ALA A 38 -8.22 -4.21 13.95
N GLN A 39 -7.37 -5.20 14.23
CA GLN A 39 -7.24 -6.38 13.39
C GLN A 39 -8.47 -7.29 13.46
N ALA A 40 -9.12 -7.37 14.62
CA ALA A 40 -10.32 -8.17 14.85
C ALA A 40 -11.58 -7.54 14.22
N ASN A 41 -11.69 -6.20 14.23
CA ASN A 41 -12.77 -5.48 13.55
C ASN A 41 -12.18 -4.40 12.61
N PRO A 42 -11.68 -4.80 11.44
CA PRO A 42 -11.13 -3.86 10.47
C PRO A 42 -12.22 -2.91 9.96
N ASP A 43 -11.80 -1.70 9.59
CA ASP A 43 -12.67 -0.75 8.91
C ASP A 43 -13.16 -1.32 7.56
N PRO A 44 -14.26 -0.78 7.00
CA PRO A 44 -14.84 -1.30 5.76
C PRO A 44 -13.87 -1.32 4.57
N ALA A 45 -12.97 -0.35 4.45
CA ALA A 45 -12.01 -0.30 3.35
C ALA A 45 -10.97 -1.43 3.49
N THR A 46 -10.49 -1.69 4.71
CA THR A 46 -9.59 -2.82 5.00
C THR A 46 -10.28 -4.17 4.76
N LYS A 47 -11.56 -4.32 5.14
CA LYS A 47 -12.35 -5.53 4.85
C LYS A 47 -12.45 -5.77 3.34
N HIS A 48 -12.84 -4.74 2.60
CA HIS A 48 -12.99 -4.79 1.16
C HIS A 48 -11.67 -5.09 0.43
N TRP A 49 -10.57 -4.46 0.85
CA TRP A 49 -9.25 -4.74 0.30
C TRP A 49 -8.83 -6.21 0.48
N ARG A 50 -9.01 -6.77 1.69
CA ARG A 50 -8.70 -8.18 1.97
C ARG A 50 -9.52 -9.12 1.08
N TRP A 51 -10.79 -8.79 0.86
CA TRP A 51 -11.66 -9.53 -0.05
C TRP A 51 -11.20 -9.47 -1.49
N LEU A 52 -10.89 -8.28 -2.01
CA LEU A 52 -10.37 -8.09 -3.36
C LEU A 52 -9.09 -8.91 -3.58
N VAL A 53 -8.14 -8.85 -2.64
CA VAL A 53 -6.93 -9.69 -2.68
C VAL A 53 -7.28 -11.18 -2.71
N GLY A 54 -8.27 -11.61 -1.93
CA GLY A 54 -8.81 -12.97 -1.98
C GLY A 54 -9.37 -13.33 -3.35
N GLN A 55 -10.21 -12.48 -3.94
CA GLN A 55 -10.78 -12.70 -5.26
C GLN A 55 -9.71 -12.78 -6.36
N VAL A 56 -8.75 -11.87 -6.34
CA VAL A 56 -7.70 -11.78 -7.38
C VAL A 56 -6.78 -12.99 -7.35
N TYR A 57 -6.35 -13.44 -6.16
CA TYR A 57 -5.30 -14.45 -6.05
C TYR A 57 -5.79 -15.84 -5.64
N ARG A 58 -7.04 -16.00 -5.20
CA ARG A 58 -7.56 -17.28 -4.67
C ARG A 58 -8.85 -17.76 -5.35
N SER A 59 -9.57 -16.89 -6.08
CA SER A 59 -10.77 -17.29 -6.82
C SER A 59 -10.44 -17.68 -8.26
N PRO A 60 -11.16 -18.65 -8.88
CA PRO A 60 -10.93 -19.06 -10.26
C PRO A 60 -11.05 -17.92 -11.30
N GLY A 61 -11.91 -16.93 -11.03
CA GLY A 61 -12.08 -15.77 -11.91
C GLY A 61 -10.94 -14.75 -11.85
N GLY A 62 -10.12 -14.80 -10.79
CA GLY A 62 -9.02 -13.86 -10.56
C GLY A 62 -9.43 -12.40 -10.70
N PHE A 63 -8.49 -11.57 -11.17
CA PHE A 63 -8.73 -10.16 -11.45
C PHE A 63 -9.83 -9.90 -12.49
N ALA A 64 -9.92 -10.75 -13.52
CA ALA A 64 -10.92 -10.59 -14.58
C ALA A 64 -12.36 -10.81 -14.08
N GLY A 65 -12.53 -11.63 -13.05
CA GLY A 65 -13.83 -11.93 -12.44
C GLY A 65 -14.40 -10.83 -11.54
N LEU A 66 -13.63 -9.79 -11.24
CA LEU A 66 -14.12 -8.62 -10.50
C LEU A 66 -15.06 -7.77 -11.37
N SER A 67 -15.96 -6.99 -10.74
CA SER A 67 -16.68 -5.91 -11.45
C SER A 67 -15.70 -4.83 -11.92
N GLU A 68 -16.14 -3.99 -12.87
CA GLU A 68 -15.30 -2.92 -13.39
C GLU A 68 -14.80 -1.97 -12.30
N GLU A 69 -15.69 -1.57 -11.40
CA GLU A 69 -15.38 -0.66 -10.30
C GLU A 69 -14.40 -1.28 -9.31
N ASN A 70 -14.53 -2.59 -9.07
CA ASN A 70 -13.61 -3.32 -8.21
C ASN A 70 -12.24 -3.52 -8.86
N ARG A 71 -12.17 -3.67 -10.19
CA ARG A 71 -10.88 -3.68 -10.91
C ARG A 71 -10.20 -2.32 -10.85
N THR A 72 -10.95 -1.23 -11.08
CA THR A 72 -10.45 0.14 -10.94
C THR A 72 -9.93 0.39 -9.53
N TYR A 73 -10.75 0.15 -8.51
CA TYR A 73 -10.37 0.36 -7.11
C TYR A 73 -9.14 -0.49 -6.73
N PHE A 74 -9.13 -1.78 -7.09
CA PHE A 74 -8.02 -2.68 -6.80
C PHE A 74 -6.71 -2.21 -7.45
N ALA A 75 -6.73 -1.90 -8.76
CA ALA A 75 -5.52 -1.54 -9.50
C ALA A 75 -4.91 -0.22 -9.00
N VAL A 76 -5.74 0.76 -8.63
CA VAL A 76 -5.26 2.05 -8.11
C VAL A 76 -4.75 1.92 -6.67
N CYS A 77 -5.43 1.15 -5.80
CA CYS A 77 -4.90 0.84 -4.47
C CYS A 77 -3.57 0.06 -4.54
N LEU A 78 -3.46 -0.89 -5.47
CA LEU A 78 -2.25 -1.67 -5.66
C LEU A 78 -1.08 -0.80 -6.14
N LEU A 79 -1.34 0.12 -7.10
CA LEU A 79 -0.36 1.12 -7.54
C LEU A 79 0.16 1.96 -6.37
N GLU A 80 -0.75 2.52 -5.59
CA GLU A 80 -0.41 3.38 -4.45
C GLU A 80 0.42 2.63 -3.41
N GLY A 81 0.04 1.38 -3.10
CA GLY A 81 0.77 0.53 -2.16
C GLY A 81 2.18 0.17 -2.62
N GLU A 82 2.37 -0.14 -3.90
CA GLU A 82 3.71 -0.42 -4.46
C GLU A 82 4.61 0.80 -4.43
N ILE A 83 4.09 1.98 -4.81
CA ILE A 83 4.85 3.23 -4.77
C ILE A 83 5.22 3.60 -3.34
N TYR A 84 4.27 3.45 -2.40
CA TYR A 84 4.53 3.68 -0.98
C TYR A 84 5.64 2.76 -0.45
N ASN A 85 5.67 1.50 -0.87
CA ASN A 85 6.64 0.51 -0.39
C ASN A 85 8.03 0.63 -1.06
N GLY A 86 8.09 0.96 -2.35
CA GLY A 86 9.36 0.92 -3.10
C GLY A 86 9.38 1.75 -4.39
N GLY A 87 8.46 2.69 -4.56
CA GLY A 87 8.42 3.60 -5.71
C GLY A 87 7.92 2.97 -7.03
N PHE A 88 7.94 3.77 -8.09
CA PHE A 88 7.54 3.37 -9.43
C PHE A 88 8.39 2.22 -9.98
N HIS A 89 9.68 2.17 -9.63
CA HIS A 89 10.54 1.04 -10.01
C HIS A 89 9.98 -0.28 -9.48
N GLN A 90 9.60 -0.34 -8.20
CA GLN A 90 9.00 -1.55 -7.62
C GLN A 90 7.66 -1.88 -8.28
N TYR A 91 6.80 -0.87 -8.50
CA TYR A 91 5.51 -1.07 -9.19
C TYR A 91 5.68 -1.74 -10.55
N PHE A 92 6.59 -1.23 -11.40
CA PHE A 92 6.83 -1.79 -12.72
C PHE A 92 7.57 -3.13 -12.67
N LEU A 93 8.44 -3.37 -11.67
CA LEU A 93 9.16 -4.63 -11.52
C LEU A 93 8.25 -5.78 -11.06
N ASN A 94 7.28 -5.51 -10.20
CA ASN A 94 6.41 -6.52 -9.63
C ASN A 94 5.26 -6.89 -10.58
N SER A 95 4.58 -8.00 -10.29
CA SER A 95 3.35 -8.40 -11.01
C SER A 95 2.25 -7.35 -10.89
N SER A 96 2.30 -6.47 -9.89
CA SER A 96 1.42 -5.31 -9.77
C SER A 96 1.42 -4.42 -11.03
N GLY A 97 2.55 -4.34 -11.72
CA GLY A 97 2.67 -3.63 -13.00
C GLY A 97 1.88 -4.26 -14.16
N ASP A 98 1.42 -5.52 -14.04
CA ASP A 98 0.54 -6.14 -15.03
C ASP A 98 -0.82 -5.41 -15.11
N HIS A 99 -1.17 -4.66 -14.06
CA HIS A 99 -2.38 -3.85 -13.98
C HIS A 99 -2.21 -2.41 -14.45
N TYR A 100 -1.08 -2.05 -15.09
CA TYR A 100 -0.76 -0.66 -15.50
C TYR A 100 -1.90 0.04 -16.25
N ALA A 101 -2.45 -0.59 -17.29
CA ALA A 101 -3.49 0.03 -18.11
C ALA A 101 -4.75 0.33 -17.28
N VAL A 102 -5.14 -0.60 -16.40
CA VAL A 102 -6.31 -0.43 -15.53
C VAL A 102 -6.04 0.61 -14.45
N ALA A 103 -4.84 0.65 -13.87
CA ALA A 103 -4.47 1.67 -12.89
C ALA A 103 -4.45 3.07 -13.54
N LEU A 104 -3.94 3.20 -14.76
CA LEU A 104 -3.92 4.46 -15.50
C LEU A 104 -5.32 4.99 -15.79
N HIS A 105 -6.20 4.13 -16.32
CA HIS A 105 -7.61 4.48 -16.52
C HIS A 105 -8.33 4.75 -15.20
N GLY A 106 -8.07 3.96 -14.17
CA GLY A 106 -8.66 4.13 -12.85
C GLY A 106 -8.30 5.46 -12.19
N LEU A 107 -7.05 5.93 -12.33
CA LEU A 107 -6.66 7.26 -11.87
C LEU A 107 -7.43 8.38 -12.58
N GLU A 108 -7.79 8.18 -13.85
CA GLU A 108 -8.65 9.11 -14.59
C GLU A 108 -10.09 9.09 -14.05
N GLU A 109 -10.66 7.89 -13.89
CA GLU A 109 -12.03 7.66 -13.42
C GLU A 109 -12.27 8.14 -11.98
N VAL A 110 -11.26 8.01 -11.13
CA VAL A 110 -11.25 8.49 -9.73
C VAL A 110 -11.00 10.00 -9.66
N GLY A 111 -10.59 10.64 -10.76
CA GLY A 111 -10.31 12.09 -10.81
C GLY A 111 -8.93 12.49 -10.28
N ALA A 112 -8.01 11.54 -10.15
CA ALA A 112 -6.65 11.73 -9.63
C ALA A 112 -5.67 12.18 -10.74
N ALA A 113 -5.97 13.31 -11.39
CA ALA A 113 -5.23 13.79 -12.56
C ALA A 113 -3.72 13.97 -12.32
N ALA A 114 -3.32 14.44 -11.13
CA ALA A 114 -1.91 14.60 -10.76
C ALA A 114 -1.18 13.26 -10.69
N CYS A 115 -1.74 12.28 -9.98
CA CYS A 115 -1.21 10.91 -9.94
C CYS A 115 -1.15 10.26 -11.33
N ARG A 116 -2.17 10.48 -12.17
CA ARG A 116 -2.20 9.97 -13.56
C ARG A 116 -1.04 10.54 -14.37
N ARG A 117 -0.78 11.85 -14.25
CA ARG A 117 0.36 12.50 -14.92
C ARG A 117 1.68 11.90 -14.44
N LEU A 118 1.86 11.75 -13.12
CA LEU A 118 3.08 11.18 -12.55
C LEU A 118 3.32 9.74 -13.01
N LEU A 119 2.27 8.91 -13.11
CA LEU A 119 2.38 7.55 -13.64
C LEU A 119 2.81 7.54 -15.12
N LEU A 120 2.26 8.45 -15.94
CA LEU A 120 2.67 8.59 -17.34
C LEU A 120 4.13 9.07 -17.47
N ASP A 121 4.56 10.01 -16.63
CA ASP A 121 5.92 10.49 -16.61
C ASP A 121 6.89 9.37 -16.17
N ALA A 122 6.51 8.56 -15.18
CA ALA A 122 7.27 7.39 -14.75
C ALA A 122 7.35 6.34 -15.86
N LYS A 123 6.24 6.08 -16.56
CA LYS A 123 6.21 5.23 -17.76
C LYS A 123 7.18 5.75 -18.82
N GLN A 124 7.21 7.06 -19.07
CA GLN A 124 8.11 7.65 -20.06
C GLN A 124 9.59 7.51 -19.66
N VAL A 125 9.90 7.55 -18.37
CA VAL A 125 11.27 7.35 -17.87
C VAL A 125 11.74 5.91 -18.05
N VAL A 126 10.87 4.93 -17.80
CA VAL A 126 11.22 3.49 -17.84
C VAL A 126 11.13 2.94 -19.26
N PHE A 127 10.01 3.16 -19.94
CA PHE A 127 9.68 2.52 -21.22
C PHE A 127 9.86 3.45 -22.42
N GLY A 128 10.07 4.75 -22.20
CA GLY A 128 10.14 5.72 -23.29
C GLY A 128 8.88 5.70 -24.15
N GLN A 129 9.06 5.57 -25.47
CA GLN A 129 7.96 5.49 -26.43
C GLN A 129 7.28 4.11 -26.49
N HIS A 130 7.85 3.08 -25.86
CA HIS A 130 7.27 1.75 -25.87
C HIS A 130 6.02 1.68 -25.00
N GLU A 131 5.08 0.82 -25.38
CA GLU A 131 3.98 0.41 -24.50
C GLU A 131 4.53 -0.31 -23.27
N VAL A 132 3.79 -0.26 -22.15
CA VAL A 132 4.16 -1.02 -20.94
C VAL A 132 3.81 -2.49 -21.16
N PRO A 133 4.80 -3.42 -21.18
CA PRO A 133 4.50 -4.84 -21.36
C PRO A 133 3.61 -5.39 -20.25
N GLY A 134 2.65 -6.25 -20.63
CA GLY A 134 1.63 -6.79 -19.73
C GLY A 134 2.10 -7.91 -18.79
N THR A 135 3.38 -8.31 -18.83
CA THR A 135 3.93 -9.34 -17.93
C THR A 135 5.24 -8.87 -17.30
N LYS A 136 5.47 -9.28 -16.06
CA LYS A 136 6.73 -9.02 -15.34
C LYS A 136 7.97 -9.38 -16.15
N ALA A 137 7.97 -10.57 -16.77
CA ALA A 137 9.12 -11.05 -17.53
C ALA A 137 9.48 -10.10 -18.69
N ALA A 138 8.47 -9.59 -19.41
CA ALA A 138 8.67 -8.68 -20.53
C ALA A 138 9.07 -7.25 -20.10
N ARG A 139 8.85 -6.88 -18.83
CA ARG A 139 9.28 -5.58 -18.28
C ARG A 139 10.70 -5.58 -17.77
N PHE A 140 11.29 -6.75 -17.50
CA PHE A 140 12.58 -6.87 -16.84
C PHE A 140 13.70 -6.09 -17.55
N ASP A 141 13.77 -6.21 -18.87
CA ASP A 141 14.81 -5.56 -19.68
C ASP A 141 14.72 -4.02 -19.69
N TYR A 142 13.55 -3.45 -19.38
CA TYR A 142 13.36 -2.00 -19.29
C TYR A 142 13.79 -1.42 -17.94
N LEU A 143 13.98 -2.28 -16.95
CA LEU A 143 14.24 -1.89 -15.56
C LEU A 143 15.74 -1.90 -15.21
N ASP A 144 16.62 -2.18 -16.17
CA ASP A 144 18.04 -1.84 -16.08
C ASP A 144 18.23 -0.33 -16.31
N LEU A 145 17.86 0.44 -15.30
CA LEU A 145 17.79 1.90 -15.39
C LEU A 145 19.17 2.53 -15.26
N LYS A 146 19.46 3.50 -16.13
CA LYS A 146 20.66 4.33 -15.98
C LYS A 146 20.52 5.23 -14.74
N PRO A 147 21.63 5.66 -14.10
CA PRO A 147 21.57 6.52 -12.92
C PRO A 147 20.76 7.82 -13.10
N ALA A 148 20.70 8.35 -14.33
CA ALA A 148 19.88 9.53 -14.63
C ALA A 148 18.37 9.22 -14.63
N GLN A 149 17.96 8.02 -15.06
CA GLN A 149 16.56 7.56 -15.01
C GLN A 149 16.14 7.27 -13.57
N GLU A 150 17.00 6.60 -12.79
CA GLU A 150 16.76 6.35 -11.37
C GLU A 150 16.52 7.65 -10.60
N ARG A 151 17.39 8.65 -10.77
CA ARG A 151 17.22 9.97 -10.13
C ARG A 151 15.89 10.65 -10.52
N LYS A 152 15.48 10.52 -11.79
CA LYS A 152 14.19 11.06 -12.24
C LYS A 152 13.03 10.33 -11.58
N LEU A 153 13.05 8.98 -11.54
CA LEU A 153 12.03 8.19 -10.86
C LEU A 153 11.95 8.53 -9.38
N SER A 154 13.08 8.65 -8.67
CA SER A 154 13.07 9.04 -7.25
C SER A 154 12.43 10.42 -7.01
N GLY A 155 12.56 11.34 -7.97
CA GLY A 155 11.84 12.60 -7.95
C GLY A 155 10.32 12.40 -8.07
N LEU A 156 9.90 11.57 -9.01
CA LEU A 156 8.48 11.23 -9.23
C LEU A 156 7.87 10.47 -8.06
N ASP A 157 8.60 9.54 -7.43
CA ASP A 157 8.18 8.82 -6.23
C ASP A 157 7.82 9.79 -5.11
N ARG A 158 8.67 10.81 -4.89
CA ARG A 158 8.43 11.85 -3.89
C ARG A 158 7.21 12.70 -4.24
N SER A 159 7.09 13.11 -5.50
CA SER A 159 5.92 13.88 -5.96
C SER A 159 4.62 13.08 -5.82
N PHE A 160 4.64 11.77 -6.10
CA PHE A 160 3.48 10.91 -5.89
C PHE A 160 3.14 10.77 -4.41
N GLY A 161 4.16 10.61 -3.56
CA GLY A 161 3.99 10.58 -2.10
C GLY A 161 3.27 11.82 -1.54
N ASN A 162 3.52 13.00 -2.12
CA ASN A 162 2.82 14.23 -1.73
C ASN A 162 1.33 14.23 -2.13
N GLU A 163 0.93 13.48 -3.15
CA GLU A 163 -0.46 13.36 -3.61
C GLU A 163 -1.21 12.18 -2.94
N ALA A 164 -0.50 11.30 -2.21
CA ALA A 164 -1.05 10.04 -1.71
C ALA A 164 -2.26 10.23 -0.77
N ALA A 165 -2.23 11.26 0.10
CA ALA A 165 -3.37 11.55 0.98
C ALA A 165 -4.64 11.90 0.20
N LYS A 166 -4.50 12.78 -0.81
CA LYS A 166 -5.61 13.18 -1.69
C LYS A 166 -6.10 12.00 -2.54
N LEU A 167 -5.19 11.15 -3.03
CA LEU A 167 -5.57 9.94 -3.76
C LEU A 167 -6.43 9.00 -2.89
N ARG A 168 -6.05 8.79 -1.62
CA ARG A 168 -6.81 7.96 -0.68
C ARG A 168 -8.20 8.54 -0.39
N GLU A 169 -8.33 9.87 -0.29
CA GLU A 169 -9.63 10.53 -0.16
C GLU A 169 -10.52 10.32 -1.39
N LEU A 170 -9.95 10.47 -2.60
CA LEU A 170 -10.68 10.24 -3.85
C LEU A 170 -11.11 8.77 -3.99
N LEU A 171 -10.26 7.81 -3.61
CA LEU A 171 -10.61 6.39 -3.59
C LEU A 171 -11.74 6.09 -2.60
N ALA A 172 -11.75 6.73 -1.43
CA ALA A 172 -12.84 6.59 -0.48
C ALA A 172 -14.17 7.14 -1.06
N GLN A 173 -14.14 8.29 -1.73
CA GLN A 173 -15.31 8.85 -2.41
C GLN A 173 -15.79 7.94 -3.56
N TYR A 174 -14.85 7.40 -4.34
CA TYR A 174 -15.15 6.43 -5.40
C TYR A 174 -15.85 5.19 -4.83
N ALA A 175 -15.31 4.61 -3.77
CA ALA A 175 -15.90 3.43 -3.14
C ALA A 175 -17.29 3.70 -2.56
N GLN A 176 -17.53 4.89 -2.01
CA GLN A 176 -18.86 5.31 -1.56
C GLN A 176 -19.83 5.46 -2.72
N ARG A 177 -19.43 6.15 -3.80
CA ARG A 177 -20.24 6.38 -5.01
C ARG A 177 -20.70 5.07 -5.65
N HIS A 178 -19.85 4.05 -5.64
CA HIS A 178 -20.12 2.74 -6.22
C HIS A 178 -20.57 1.67 -5.19
N CYS A 179 -20.85 2.08 -3.96
CA CYS A 179 -21.29 1.20 -2.86
C CYS A 179 -20.39 -0.03 -2.63
N LEU A 180 -19.07 0.11 -2.83
CA LEU A 180 -18.14 -1.02 -2.81
C LEU A 180 -18.02 -1.69 -1.43
N PHE A 181 -18.24 -0.93 -0.36
CA PHE A 181 -18.14 -1.41 1.02
C PHE A 181 -19.43 -2.04 1.58
N GLN A 182 -20.51 -2.04 0.81
CA GLN A 182 -21.85 -2.45 1.29
C GLN A 182 -22.25 -3.88 0.90
N ARG A 183 -21.42 -4.59 0.16
CA ARG A 183 -21.64 -6.03 -0.01
C ARG A 183 -21.22 -6.72 1.27
N ASP A 184 -22.14 -7.45 1.89
CA ASP A 184 -21.82 -8.37 2.98
C ASP A 184 -20.77 -9.36 2.47
N ILE A 185 -19.52 -9.07 2.84
CA ILE A 185 -18.35 -9.92 2.61
C ILE A 185 -18.05 -10.66 3.92
#